data_AF-A0A3M2TD00-F1
#
_entry.id   AF-A0A3M2TD00-F1
#
_cell.length_a   1.000
_cell.length_b   1.000
_cell.length_c   1.000
_cell.angle_alpha   90.00
_cell.angle_beta   90.00
_cell.angle_gamma   90.00
#
_symmetry.space_group_name_H-M   'P 1'
#
loop_
_entity.id
_entity.type
_entity.pdbx_description
1 polymer ?
#
loop_
_entity_poly.entity_id
_entity_poly.type
_entity_poly.pdbx_seq_one_letter_code
_entity_poly.pdbx_strand_id
1 'polypeptide(L)'
;MADPFSAAGSAVGVITLGLTVCQGLLAYYAPFKAFHAEIDEVTGRMTALDGILKALLPVVTDAHAVLSPVESSQSAAVAIKSILGCQQGIDKLKRMLEKCDKTESAGGSTRSKNQINRFLYPFRHDTLVALLGTMSWLQANLDTSLQMLSISMMAVNRKQMDQVIKGSASNASHTLHVLLTALIRNPIFFAVEHSQF
;
A
#
# COMPACT_ATOMS: atom_id res chain seq x y z
N MET A 1 -5.72 -18.62 12.36
CA MET A 1 -5.54 -18.15 10.98
C MET A 1 -6.28 -16.84 10.88
N ALA A 2 -5.59 -15.72 10.62
CA ALA A 2 -6.26 -14.44 10.41
C ALA A 2 -6.96 -14.48 9.05
N ASP A 3 -8.22 -14.10 9.00
CA ASP A 3 -8.94 -13.91 7.74
C ASP A 3 -8.33 -12.73 6.94
N PRO A 4 -8.42 -12.74 5.61
CA PRO A 4 -7.83 -11.71 4.74
C PRO A 4 -8.30 -10.29 5.07
N PHE A 5 -9.52 -10.16 5.58
CA PHE A 5 -10.14 -8.90 5.98
C PHE A 5 -9.46 -8.32 7.24
N SER A 6 -9.28 -9.15 8.28
CA SER A 6 -8.56 -8.80 9.50
C SER A 6 -7.10 -8.40 9.22
N ALA A 7 -6.42 -9.11 8.31
CA ALA A 7 -5.04 -8.81 7.94
C ALA A 7 -4.91 -7.48 7.18
N ALA A 8 -5.83 -7.19 6.25
CA ALA A 8 -5.87 -5.92 5.53
C ALA A 8 -6.20 -4.75 6.46
N GLY A 9 -7.20 -4.90 7.35
CA GLY A 9 -7.52 -3.88 8.36
C GLY A 9 -6.34 -3.61 9.31
N SER A 10 -5.61 -4.66 9.68
CA SER A 10 -4.37 -4.52 10.45
C SER A 10 -3.31 -3.73 9.67
N ALA A 11 -3.12 -4.00 8.37
CA ALA A 11 -2.19 -3.27 7.52
C ALA A 11 -2.55 -1.78 7.38
N VAL A 12 -3.83 -1.46 7.23
CA VAL A 12 -4.34 -0.07 7.29
C VAL A 12 -3.98 0.59 8.63
N GLY A 13 -4.13 -0.15 9.73
CA GLY A 13 -3.70 0.30 11.06
C GLY A 13 -2.21 0.62 11.14
N VAL A 14 -1.35 -0.25 10.59
CA VAL A 14 0.10 -0.03 10.50
C VAL A 14 0.42 1.25 9.72
N ILE A 15 -0.20 1.41 8.53
CA ILE A 15 0.02 2.59 7.68
C ILE A 15 -0.42 3.88 8.38
N THR A 16 -1.59 3.86 9.03
CA THR A 16 -2.16 5.02 9.74
C THR A 16 -1.29 5.43 10.93
N LEU A 17 -0.76 4.45 11.67
CA LEU A 17 0.21 4.70 12.73
C LEU A 17 1.49 5.32 12.17
N GLY A 18 2.00 4.76 11.06
CA GLY A 18 3.17 5.28 10.35
C GLY A 18 3.00 6.75 9.96
N LEU A 19 1.85 7.13 9.41
CA LEU A 19 1.53 8.51 9.05
C LEU A 19 1.59 9.44 10.26
N THR A 20 0.93 9.07 11.35
CA THR A 20 0.91 9.86 12.59
C THR A 20 2.33 10.07 13.12
N VAL A 21 3.15 9.03 13.13
CA VAL A 21 4.52 9.08 13.64
C VAL A 21 5.42 9.93 12.73
N CYS A 22 5.33 9.78 11.42
CA CYS A 22 6.12 10.57 10.47
C CYS A 22 5.78 12.06 10.58
N GLN A 23 4.50 12.39 10.69
CA GLN A 23 4.03 13.77 10.84
C GLN A 23 4.48 14.39 12.16
N GLY A 24 4.43 13.64 13.27
CA GLY A 24 4.94 14.10 14.56
C GLY A 24 6.44 14.39 14.52
N LEU A 25 7.23 13.50 13.92
CA LEU A 25 8.68 13.72 13.78
C LEU A 25 9.00 14.86 12.81
N LEU A 26 8.24 15.02 11.71
CA LEU A 26 8.38 16.18 10.83
C LEU A 26 8.09 17.49 11.57
N ALA A 27 7.03 17.53 12.37
CA ALA A 27 6.70 18.70 13.18
C ALA A 27 7.82 19.04 14.17
N TYR A 28 8.44 18.02 14.76
CA TYR A 28 9.57 18.18 15.69
C TYR A 28 10.84 18.71 15.01
N TYR A 29 11.23 18.14 13.85
CA TYR A 29 12.50 18.50 13.19
C TYR A 29 12.39 19.68 12.20
N ALA A 30 11.19 20.02 11.72
CA ALA A 30 10.98 21.10 10.75
C ALA A 30 11.58 22.46 11.16
N PRO A 31 11.51 22.90 12.43
CA PRO A 31 12.14 24.15 12.87
C PRO A 31 13.67 24.13 12.76
N PHE A 32 14.29 22.94 12.76
CA PHE A 32 15.73 22.77 12.86
C PHE A 32 16.42 22.45 11.51
N LYS A 33 15.65 22.23 10.44
CA LYS A 33 16.19 21.79 9.13
C LYS A 33 17.26 22.70 8.54
N ALA A 34 17.16 24.02 8.75
CA ALA A 34 18.09 24.99 8.19
C ALA A 34 19.44 25.04 8.94
N PHE A 35 19.52 24.42 10.12
CA PHE A 35 20.68 24.53 11.00
C PHE A 35 21.67 23.38 10.83
N HIS A 36 21.28 22.25 10.23
CA HIS A 36 22.14 21.08 10.10
C HIS A 36 21.76 20.20 8.91
N ALA A 37 22.74 19.87 8.04
CA ALA A 37 22.52 19.06 6.85
C ALA A 37 21.93 17.67 7.16
N GLU A 38 22.38 17.02 8.24
CA GLU A 38 21.79 15.73 8.67
C GLU A 38 20.31 15.84 9.08
N ILE A 39 19.88 16.98 9.65
CA ILE A 39 18.47 17.19 10.00
C ILE A 39 17.66 17.41 8.72
N ASP A 40 18.20 18.17 7.76
CA ASP A 40 17.59 18.33 6.44
C ASP A 40 17.39 16.97 5.77
N GLU A 41 18.41 16.10 5.76
CA GLU A 41 18.32 14.73 5.24
C GLU A 41 17.24 13.90 5.95
N VAL A 42 17.21 13.94 7.28
CA VAL A 42 16.19 13.27 8.10
C VAL A 42 14.78 13.75 7.72
N THR A 43 14.58 15.06 7.61
CA THR A 43 13.27 15.62 7.24
C THR A 43 12.88 15.28 5.80
N GLY A 44 13.83 15.32 4.86
CA GLY A 44 13.59 14.94 3.47
C GLY A 44 13.16 13.48 3.33
N ARG A 45 13.84 12.57 4.02
CA ARG A 45 13.47 11.15 4.01
C ARG A 45 12.18 10.84 4.75
N MET A 46 11.92 11.52 5.86
CA MET A 46 10.64 11.39 6.55
C MET A 46 9.49 11.86 5.67
N THR A 47 9.67 12.95 4.93
CA THR A 47 8.70 13.45 3.95
C THR A 47 8.46 12.44 2.83
N ALA A 48 9.52 11.82 2.31
CA ALA A 48 9.39 10.76 1.32
C ALA A 48 8.64 9.53 1.86
N LEU A 49 8.93 9.10 3.09
CA LEU A 49 8.22 8.00 3.75
C LEU A 49 6.73 8.33 3.98
N ASP A 50 6.42 9.53 4.48
CA ASP A 50 5.04 10.01 4.64
C ASP A 50 4.29 10.01 3.29
N GLY A 51 4.94 10.46 2.21
CA GLY A 51 4.38 10.40 0.85
C GLY A 51 4.06 8.98 0.39
N ILE A 52 4.97 8.02 0.62
CA ILE A 52 4.75 6.60 0.30
C ILE A 52 3.56 6.04 1.09
N LEU A 53 3.49 6.32 2.39
CA LEU A 53 2.40 5.84 3.24
C LEU A 53 1.04 6.43 2.82
N LYS A 54 1.00 7.72 2.45
CA LYS A 54 -0.20 8.37 1.91
C LYS A 54 -0.68 7.74 0.61
N ALA A 55 0.25 7.43 -0.30
CA ALA A 55 -0.06 6.78 -1.56
C ALA A 55 -0.52 5.32 -1.37
N LEU A 56 0.04 4.62 -0.38
CA LEU A 56 -0.28 3.22 -0.10
C LEU A 56 -1.64 3.04 0.59
N LEU A 57 -2.07 4.01 1.42
CA LEU A 57 -3.33 3.94 2.16
C LEU A 57 -4.57 3.67 1.30
N PRO A 58 -4.86 4.45 0.23
CA PRO A 58 -6.02 4.17 -0.63
C PRO A 58 -5.85 2.84 -1.35
N VAL A 59 -4.63 2.50 -1.79
CA VAL A 59 -4.35 1.24 -2.50
C VAL A 59 -4.69 0.02 -1.63
N VAL A 60 -4.32 0.02 -0.35
CA VAL A 60 -4.63 -1.10 0.57
C VAL A 60 -6.11 -1.11 0.97
N THR A 61 -6.74 0.07 1.07
CA THR A 61 -8.16 0.22 1.39
C THR A 61 -9.06 -0.22 0.22
N ASP A 62 -8.66 0.08 -1.02
CA ASP A 62 -9.36 -0.31 -2.24
C ASP A 62 -9.03 -1.75 -2.61
N ALA A 63 -7.78 -2.21 -2.40
CA ALA A 63 -7.44 -3.63 -2.53
C ALA A 63 -8.28 -4.46 -1.55
N HIS A 64 -8.65 -3.94 -0.38
CA HIS A 64 -9.61 -4.59 0.51
C HIS A 64 -11.03 -4.69 -0.10
N ALA A 65 -11.44 -3.75 -0.97
CA ALA A 65 -12.68 -3.85 -1.73
C ALA A 65 -12.59 -4.76 -2.97
N VAL A 66 -11.41 -4.84 -3.61
CA VAL A 66 -11.17 -5.59 -4.86
C VAL A 66 -10.75 -7.05 -4.59
N LEU A 67 -10.00 -7.31 -3.52
CA LEU A 67 -9.55 -8.64 -3.09
C LEU A 67 -10.64 -9.29 -2.21
N SER A 68 -11.84 -9.45 -2.78
CA SER A 68 -12.89 -10.29 -2.20
C SER A 68 -12.38 -11.74 -2.02
N PRO A 69 -12.93 -12.56 -1.10
CA PRO A 69 -12.34 -13.82 -0.63
C PRO A 69 -12.07 -14.90 -1.69
N VAL A 70 -12.56 -14.72 -2.91
CA VAL A 70 -12.59 -15.78 -3.93
C VAL A 70 -11.23 -15.97 -4.61
N GLU A 71 -10.35 -14.95 -4.72
CA GLU A 71 -9.06 -15.10 -5.42
C GLU A 71 -7.96 -14.18 -4.84
N SER A 72 -7.72 -14.20 -3.53
CA SER A 72 -6.53 -13.54 -2.97
C SER A 72 -5.27 -14.24 -3.50
N SER A 73 -4.64 -13.66 -4.52
CA SER A 73 -3.40 -14.19 -5.07
C SER A 73 -2.32 -14.25 -3.96
N GLN A 74 -1.48 -15.28 -3.99
CA GLN A 74 -0.38 -15.46 -3.01
C GLN A 74 0.48 -14.19 -2.87
N SER A 75 0.69 -13.47 -3.97
CA SER A 75 1.42 -12.20 -4.01
C SER A 75 0.74 -11.08 -3.19
N ALA A 76 -0.59 -11.02 -3.14
CA ALA A 76 -1.32 -10.01 -2.36
C ALA A 76 -1.19 -10.31 -0.85
N ALA A 77 -1.25 -11.58 -0.47
CA ALA A 77 -1.01 -12.01 0.90
C ALA A 77 0.44 -11.69 1.36
N VAL A 78 1.42 -11.86 0.48
CA VAL A 78 2.82 -11.50 0.74
C VAL A 78 2.97 -9.98 0.88
N ALA A 79 2.31 -9.18 0.04
CA ALA A 79 2.32 -7.72 0.15
C ALA A 79 1.75 -7.24 1.49
N ILE A 80 0.58 -7.76 1.91
CA ILE A 80 -0.03 -7.42 3.22
C ILE A 80 0.91 -7.84 4.35
N LYS A 81 1.48 -9.05 4.31
CA LYS A 81 2.41 -9.53 5.34
C LYS A 81 3.65 -8.65 5.46
N SER A 82 4.17 -8.16 4.33
CA SER A 82 5.33 -7.26 4.29
C SER A 82 5.00 -5.89 4.90
N ILE A 83 3.79 -5.35 4.64
CA ILE A 83 3.30 -4.13 5.31
C ILE A 83 3.18 -4.36 6.83
N LEU A 84 2.62 -5.49 7.26
CA LEU A 84 2.55 -5.83 8.69
C LEU A 84 3.95 -5.96 9.32
N GLY A 85 4.93 -6.44 8.56
CA GLY A 85 6.33 -6.48 8.97
C GLY A 85 6.90 -5.09 9.31
N CYS A 86 6.39 -4.03 8.68
CA CYS A 86 6.83 -2.65 8.95
C CYS A 86 6.48 -2.16 10.36
N GLN A 87 5.56 -2.83 11.07
CA GLN A 87 5.12 -2.44 12.41
C GLN A 87 6.29 -2.23 13.37
N GLN A 88 7.29 -3.12 13.36
CA GLN A 88 8.46 -3.01 14.25
C GLN A 88 9.27 -1.72 14.00
N GLY A 89 9.45 -1.35 12.73
CA GLY A 89 10.15 -0.13 12.35
C GLY A 89 9.36 1.12 12.73
N ILE A 90 8.04 1.11 12.51
CA ILE A 90 7.14 2.20 12.90
C ILE A 90 7.13 2.38 14.43
N ASP A 91 7.07 1.29 15.19
CA ASP A 91 7.14 1.35 16.66
C ASP A 91 8.49 1.89 17.15
N LYS A 92 9.57 1.63 16.42
CA LYS A 92 10.89 2.21 16.73
C LYS A 92 10.87 3.72 16.50
N LEU A 93 10.32 4.20 15.38
CA LEU A 93 10.14 5.63 15.13
C LEU A 93 9.23 6.28 16.17
N LYS A 94 8.13 5.62 16.56
CA LYS A 94 7.23 6.08 17.63
C LYS A 94 7.96 6.27 18.96
N ARG A 95 8.76 5.29 19.38
CA ARG A 95 9.57 5.40 20.60
C ARG A 95 10.56 6.57 20.53
N MET A 96 11.08 6.89 19.35
CA MET A 96 11.93 8.06 19.15
C MET A 96 11.13 9.36 19.24
N LEU A 97 9.94 9.44 18.65
CA LEU A 97 9.04 10.58 18.80
C LEU A 97 8.69 10.84 20.27
N GLU A 98 8.30 9.81 21.02
CA GLU A 98 8.01 9.93 22.45
C GLU A 98 9.22 10.43 23.28
N LYS A 99 10.44 10.13 22.86
CA LYS A 99 11.66 10.66 23.49
C LYS A 99 11.86 12.14 23.17
N CYS A 100 11.45 12.59 21.98
CA CYS A 100 11.48 14.00 21.59
C CYS A 100 10.48 14.82 22.42
N ASP A 101 9.23 14.35 22.55
CA ASP A 101 8.20 15.05 23.34
C ASP A 101 8.57 15.19 24.82
N LYS A 102 9.09 14.10 25.42
CA LYS A 102 9.57 14.10 26.82
C LYS A 102 10.72 15.07 27.06
N THR A 103 11.41 15.47 26.00
CA THR A 103 12.55 16.37 26.04
C THR A 103 12.12 17.84 26.00
N GLU A 104 11.05 18.16 25.28
CA GLU A 104 10.46 19.52 25.25
C GLU A 104 9.80 19.90 26.58
N SER A 105 9.10 18.96 27.23
CA SER A 105 8.39 19.20 28.51
C SER A 105 9.32 19.49 29.70
N ALA A 106 10.60 19.08 29.64
CA ALA A 106 11.56 19.23 30.75
C ALA A 106 12.17 20.65 30.88
N GLY A 107 11.65 21.66 30.15
CA GLY A 107 12.21 23.01 30.06
C GLY A 107 12.07 23.92 31.30
N GLY A 108 11.43 23.46 32.38
CA GLY A 108 11.22 24.24 33.61
C GLY A 108 12.20 23.89 34.74
N SER A 109 12.95 24.89 35.20
CA SER A 109 13.76 24.92 36.44
C SER A 109 15.09 24.12 36.47
N THR A 110 16.20 24.86 36.57
CA THR A 110 17.59 24.43 36.85
C THR A 110 18.13 23.24 36.03
N ARG A 111 18.75 23.56 34.88
CA ARG A 111 19.42 22.60 33.97
C ARG A 111 20.59 21.87 34.66
N SER A 112 20.35 20.64 35.10
CA SER A 112 21.42 19.67 35.36
C SER A 112 22.04 19.17 34.05
N LYS A 113 23.30 18.73 34.06
CA LYS A 113 24.00 18.14 32.88
C LYS A 113 23.16 17.04 32.22
N ASN A 114 22.42 16.25 33.01
CA ASN A 114 21.55 15.19 32.51
C ASN A 114 20.34 15.71 31.71
N GLN A 115 19.81 16.89 32.07
CA GLN A 115 18.69 17.53 31.37
C GLN A 115 19.14 18.14 30.04
N ILE A 116 20.34 18.75 30.00
CA ILE A 116 20.97 19.24 28.76
C ILE A 116 21.25 18.06 27.82
N ASN A 117 21.82 16.96 28.35
CA ASN A 117 22.18 15.81 27.54
C ASN A 117 20.94 15.09 26.96
N ARG A 118 19.80 15.19 27.66
CA ARG A 118 18.48 14.75 27.19
C ARG A 118 17.90 15.71 26.15
N PHE A 119 18.06 17.02 26.34
CA PHE A 119 17.72 18.04 25.34
C PHE A 119 18.42 17.86 24.00
N LEU A 120 19.69 17.49 24.04
CA LEU A 120 20.51 17.26 22.84
C LEU A 120 20.32 15.86 22.25
N TYR A 121 19.65 14.93 22.94
CA TYR A 121 19.45 13.56 22.47
C TYR A 121 18.88 13.47 21.03
N PRO A 122 17.83 14.24 20.66
CA PRO A 122 17.25 14.21 19.32
C PRO A 122 18.21 14.68 18.21
N PHE A 123 19.24 15.46 18.57
CA PHE A 123 20.23 15.98 17.64
C PHE A 123 21.55 15.19 17.65
N ARG A 124 21.63 14.11 18.44
CA ARG A 124 22.83 13.26 18.44
C ARG A 124 22.95 12.57 17.09
N HIS A 125 24.16 12.58 16.52
CA HIS A 125 24.49 11.89 15.29
C HIS A 125 23.98 10.43 15.28
N ASP A 126 24.25 9.65 16.33
CA ASP A 126 23.77 8.26 16.44
C ASP A 126 22.24 8.14 16.36
N THR A 127 21.51 9.14 16.86
CA THR A 127 20.03 9.17 16.81
C THR A 127 19.54 9.51 15.41
N LEU A 128 20.17 10.47 14.73
CA LEU A 128 19.88 10.82 13.34
C LEU A 128 20.20 9.64 12.41
N VAL A 129 21.36 8.99 12.59
CA VAL A 129 21.73 7.77 11.85
C VAL A 129 20.74 6.63 12.12
N ALA A 130 20.27 6.45 13.36
CA ALA A 130 19.27 5.44 13.67
C ALA A 130 17.89 5.75 13.05
N LEU A 131 17.49 7.02 13.00
CA LEU A 131 16.30 7.53 12.29
C LEU A 131 16.38 7.14 10.82
N LEU A 132 17.48 7.54 10.17
CA LEU A 132 17.80 7.23 8.79
C LEU A 132 17.80 5.70 8.57
N GLY A 133 18.58 4.91 9.30
CA GLY A 133 18.59 3.45 9.12
C GLY A 133 17.19 2.81 9.20
N THR A 134 16.35 3.28 10.13
CA THR A 134 14.97 2.78 10.28
C THR A 134 14.07 3.17 9.11
N MET A 135 14.15 4.43 8.65
CA MET A 135 13.38 4.89 7.49
C MET A 135 13.78 4.17 6.20
N SER A 136 15.09 3.92 5.98
CA SER A 136 15.58 3.21 4.78
C SER A 136 15.01 1.80 4.73
N TRP A 137 15.05 1.11 5.88
CA TRP A 137 14.51 -0.23 6.02
C TRP A 137 12.99 -0.26 5.78
N LEU A 138 12.25 0.72 6.32
CA LEU A 138 10.81 0.85 6.07
C LEU A 138 10.51 1.09 4.60
N GLN A 139 11.19 2.04 3.95
CA GLN A 139 11.01 2.33 2.53
C GLN A 139 11.27 1.09 1.66
N ALA A 140 12.33 0.34 1.93
CA ALA A 140 12.64 -0.88 1.18
C ALA A 140 11.55 -1.97 1.33
N ASN A 141 11.00 -2.15 2.54
CA ASN A 141 9.90 -3.10 2.76
C ASN A 141 8.61 -2.64 2.08
N LEU A 142 8.29 -1.35 2.15
CA LEU A 142 7.10 -0.79 1.50
C LEU A 142 7.20 -0.86 -0.03
N ASP A 143 8.36 -0.57 -0.60
CA ASP A 143 8.62 -0.70 -2.04
C ASP A 143 8.45 -2.15 -2.51
N THR A 144 9.05 -3.10 -1.79
CA THR A 144 8.86 -4.54 -2.06
C THR A 144 7.38 -4.93 -2.00
N SER A 145 6.64 -4.41 -1.02
CA SER A 145 5.21 -4.68 -0.85
C SER A 145 4.39 -4.14 -2.02
N LEU A 146 4.69 -2.92 -2.46
CA LEU A 146 4.04 -2.27 -3.61
C LEU A 146 4.30 -3.04 -4.91
N GLN A 147 5.53 -3.48 -5.14
CA GLN A 147 5.88 -4.30 -6.30
C GLN A 147 5.08 -5.62 -6.30
N MET A 148 4.98 -6.30 -5.16
CA MET A 148 4.20 -7.53 -5.03
C MET A 148 2.71 -7.31 -5.26
N LEU A 149 2.17 -6.20 -4.77
CA LEU A 149 0.77 -5.85 -5.00
C LEU A 149 0.50 -5.53 -6.47
N SER A 150 1.40 -4.81 -7.13
CA SER A 150 1.32 -4.52 -8.57
C SER A 150 1.28 -5.82 -9.39
N ILE A 151 2.19 -6.76 -9.11
CA ILE A 151 2.22 -8.08 -9.74
C ILE A 151 0.89 -8.83 -9.53
N SER A 152 0.35 -8.77 -8.31
CA SER A 152 -0.94 -9.39 -7.97
C SER A 152 -2.08 -8.83 -8.80
N MET A 153 -2.16 -7.50 -8.90
CA MET A 153 -3.21 -6.81 -9.64
C MET A 153 -3.11 -7.10 -11.14
N MET A 154 -1.90 -7.14 -11.69
CA MET A 154 -1.67 -7.56 -13.08
C MET A 154 -2.13 -8.99 -13.35
N ALA A 155 -1.87 -9.91 -12.41
CA ALA A 155 -2.31 -11.30 -12.52
C ALA A 155 -3.84 -11.42 -12.50
N VAL A 156 -4.52 -10.68 -11.63
CA VAL A 156 -5.99 -10.62 -11.58
C VAL A 156 -6.56 -10.04 -12.88
N ASN A 157 -6.02 -8.92 -13.35
CA ASN A 157 -6.47 -8.29 -14.59
C ASN A 157 -6.29 -9.23 -15.80
N ARG A 158 -5.18 -9.99 -15.84
CA ARG A 158 -4.95 -11.01 -16.87
C ARG A 158 -6.01 -12.11 -16.84
N LYS A 159 -6.39 -12.61 -15.65
CA LYS A 159 -7.46 -13.61 -15.50
C LYS A 159 -8.81 -13.07 -15.98
N GLN A 160 -9.16 -11.84 -15.63
CA GLN A 160 -10.41 -11.22 -16.08
C GLN A 160 -10.46 -11.06 -17.60
N MET A 161 -9.37 -10.62 -18.23
CA MET A 161 -9.29 -10.53 -19.70
C MET A 161 -9.47 -11.91 -20.36
N ASP A 162 -8.83 -12.96 -19.85
CA ASP A 162 -8.99 -14.33 -20.37
C ASP A 162 -10.45 -14.82 -20.24
N GLN A 163 -11.13 -14.49 -19.13
CA GLN A 163 -12.55 -14.80 -18.95
C GLN A 163 -13.44 -14.05 -19.95
N VAL A 164 -13.18 -12.77 -20.21
CA VAL A 164 -13.93 -11.98 -21.21
C VAL A 164 -13.74 -12.53 -22.62
N ILE A 165 -12.52 -12.94 -22.97
CA ILE A 165 -12.20 -13.55 -24.27
C ILE A 165 -12.94 -14.89 -24.42
N LYS A 166 -12.86 -15.77 -23.39
CA LYS A 166 -13.56 -17.06 -23.39
C LYS A 166 -15.09 -16.89 -23.45
N GLY A 167 -15.62 -15.95 -22.67
CA GLY A 167 -17.05 -15.61 -22.68
C GLY A 167 -17.51 -15.12 -24.05
N SER A 168 -16.74 -14.22 -24.69
CA SER A 168 -17.06 -13.73 -26.04
C SER A 168 -17.03 -14.83 -27.09
N ALA A 169 -16.04 -15.73 -27.05
CA ALA A 169 -15.96 -16.87 -27.96
C ALA A 169 -17.15 -17.84 -27.76
N SER A 170 -17.51 -18.14 -26.51
CA SER A 170 -18.67 -18.97 -26.17
C SER A 170 -19.98 -18.35 -26.66
N ASN A 171 -20.16 -17.04 -26.44
CA ASN A 171 -21.35 -16.30 -26.86
C ASN A 171 -21.49 -16.24 -28.39
N ALA A 172 -20.37 -16.08 -29.11
CA ALA A 172 -20.35 -16.13 -30.57
C ALA A 172 -20.75 -17.53 -31.07
N SER A 173 -20.18 -18.58 -30.48
CA SER A 173 -20.53 -19.97 -30.83
C SER A 173 -22.00 -20.29 -30.54
N HIS A 174 -22.53 -19.79 -29.41
CA HIS A 174 -23.93 -19.95 -29.04
C HIS A 174 -24.85 -19.24 -30.05
N THR A 175 -24.52 -18.01 -30.43
CA THR A 175 -25.29 -17.25 -31.45
C THR A 175 -25.29 -17.97 -32.79
N LEU A 176 -24.14 -18.47 -33.26
CA LEU A 176 -24.06 -19.24 -34.50
C LEU A 176 -24.93 -20.50 -34.44
N HIS A 177 -24.88 -21.24 -33.33
CA HIS A 177 -25.71 -22.42 -33.14
C HIS A 177 -27.21 -22.11 -33.17
N VAL A 178 -27.65 -21.01 -32.53
CA VAL A 178 -29.05 -20.56 -32.56
C VAL A 178 -29.50 -20.19 -33.97
N LEU A 179 -28.67 -19.49 -34.75
CA LEU A 179 -28.98 -19.15 -36.14
C LEU A 179 -29.07 -20.40 -37.02
N LEU A 180 -28.13 -21.33 -36.85
CA LEU A 180 -28.08 -22.56 -37.65
C LEU A 180 -29.27 -23.47 -37.35
N THR A 181 -29.68 -23.57 -36.08
CA THR A 181 -30.90 -24.30 -35.69
C THR A 181 -32.19 -23.62 -36.16
N ALA A 182 -32.24 -22.29 -36.21
CA ALA A 182 -33.37 -21.55 -36.76
C ALA A 182 -33.52 -21.79 -38.28
N LEU A 183 -32.40 -21.82 -39.03
CA LEU A 183 -32.38 -22.09 -40.47
C LEU A 183 -32.84 -23.52 -40.80
N ILE A 184 -32.36 -24.52 -40.03
CA ILE A 184 -32.76 -25.93 -40.25
C ILE A 184 -34.23 -26.16 -39.92
N ARG A 185 -34.75 -25.47 -38.89
CA ARG A 185 -36.15 -25.65 -38.45
C ARG A 185 -37.17 -24.97 -39.36
N ASN A 186 -36.75 -24.03 -40.23
CA ASN A 186 -37.65 -23.27 -41.09
C ASN A 186 -37.20 -23.30 -42.57
N PRO A 187 -37.43 -24.41 -43.30
CA PRO A 187 -36.99 -24.56 -44.69
C PRO A 187 -37.82 -23.76 -45.71
N ILE A 188 -38.90 -23.08 -45.29
CA ILE A 188 -39.89 -22.48 -46.19
C ILE A 188 -39.40 -21.17 -46.84
N PHE A 189 -38.35 -20.54 -46.30
CA PHE A 189 -37.86 -19.26 -46.84
C PHE A 189 -37.03 -19.40 -48.13
N PHE A 190 -36.50 -20.59 -48.43
CA PHE A 190 -35.70 -20.81 -49.65
C PHE A 190 -36.50 -21.26 -50.88
N ALA A 191 -37.79 -21.60 -50.71
CA ALA A 191 -38.63 -22.08 -51.81
C ALA A 191 -39.37 -20.97 -52.58
N VAL A 192 -39.30 -19.71 -52.12
CA VAL A 192 -40.09 -18.60 -52.71
C VAL A 192 -39.34 -17.82 -53.80
N GLU A 193 -38.04 -18.08 -54.04
CA GLU A 193 -37.27 -17.38 -55.09
C GLU A 193 -37.13 -18.14 -56.43
N HIS A 194 -37.78 -19.30 -56.59
CA HIS A 194 -37.74 -20.09 -57.84
C HIS A 194 -39.13 -20.33 -58.48
N SER A 195 -40.06 -19.38 -58.36
CA SER A 195 -41.31 -19.39 -59.13
C SER A 195 -41.69 -18.00 -59.61
N GLN A 196 -40.88 -17.46 -60.52
CA GLN A 196 -41.35 -16.56 -61.58
C GLN A 196 -40.74 -17.00 -62.90
N PHE A 197 -41.41 -17.96 -63.56
CA PHE A 197 -41.53 -18.06 -65.00
C PHE A 197 -42.81 -18.81 -65.33
#